data_AF-A0A6A6PM05-F1
#
_entry.id   AF-A0A6A6PM05-F1
#
_cell.length_a   1.000
_cell.length_b   1.000
_cell.length_c   1.000
_cell.angle_alpha   90.00
_cell.angle_beta   90.00
_cell.angle_gamma   90.00
#
_symmetry.space_group_name_H-M   'P 1'
#
loop_
_entity.id
_entity.type
_entity.pdbx_description
1 polymer ?
#
loop_
_entity_poly.entity_id
_entity_poly.type
_entity_poly.pdbx_seq_one_letter_code
_entity_poly.pdbx_strand_id
1 'polypeptide(L)'
;MNDNDKTAATQPALNTPSNNAETHLDFSVEEREAYEYWGYLFKPDKTGTDKLKNLLRGLKDLMRVHYEPSDCNDLTPIQLAHFYRELDGNYDQLFLGTPSESIAFIYKSLGCLHSLQPLPQSTAFTNPTVPALKTEGWIMWQTIQILLGPEEHSGFLREAVQKWNITDPSTGEFFPKLLPRQCFPLEPDKHMVAWYHGVSERLRKEAEEEEQQRHVEAEQAEVRRIQYRKRREDADDNESVDSRGPAMAYFRNPLYRQDGRPTIVQRGGKRPQLSP
;
A
#
# COMPACT_ATOMS: atom_id res chain seq x y z
N MET A 1 64.25 -44.64 -54.13
CA MET A 1 62.81 -44.46 -54.36
C MET A 1 62.41 -43.17 -53.67
N ASN A 2 62.07 -42.16 -54.47
CA ASN A 2 61.21 -40.99 -54.25
C ASN A 2 60.60 -40.78 -52.85
N ASP A 3 60.31 -39.59 -52.38
CA ASP A 3 60.58 -38.19 -52.73
C ASP A 3 59.87 -37.38 -51.64
N ASN A 4 60.33 -36.15 -51.48
CA ASN A 4 59.58 -34.97 -51.01
C ASN A 4 59.26 -34.83 -49.52
N ASP A 5 59.89 -33.84 -48.86
CA ASP A 5 59.51 -32.40 -48.83
C ASP A 5 58.28 -32.19 -47.91
N LYS A 6 58.19 -31.23 -47.00
CA LYS A 6 59.05 -30.12 -46.60
C LYS A 6 58.45 -29.52 -45.32
N THR A 7 59.32 -29.11 -44.40
CA THR A 7 59.25 -27.91 -43.53
C THR A 7 57.90 -27.21 -43.26
N ALA A 8 57.61 -26.95 -41.98
CA ALA A 8 57.51 -25.58 -41.43
C ALA A 8 57.26 -25.58 -39.92
N ALA A 9 58.20 -25.03 -39.15
CA ALA A 9 57.97 -24.52 -37.80
C ALA A 9 57.55 -23.04 -37.90
N THR A 10 56.58 -22.57 -37.11
CA THR A 10 56.47 -21.19 -36.57
C THR A 10 55.24 -21.01 -35.64
N GLN A 11 55.53 -20.54 -34.42
CA GLN A 11 54.74 -19.76 -33.44
C GLN A 11 53.69 -20.40 -32.49
N PRO A 12 53.72 -20.02 -31.19
CA PRO A 12 52.70 -20.39 -30.21
C PRO A 12 51.53 -19.38 -30.21
N ALA A 13 50.30 -19.91 -30.20
CA ALA A 13 49.09 -19.11 -30.09
C ALA A 13 48.88 -18.62 -28.64
N LEU A 14 48.78 -17.30 -28.47
CA LEU A 14 48.15 -16.68 -27.31
C LEU A 14 46.67 -17.08 -27.27
N ASN A 15 46.26 -17.82 -26.25
CA ASN A 15 44.84 -18.00 -25.92
C ASN A 15 44.53 -17.24 -24.64
N THR A 16 44.07 -16.00 -24.80
CA THR A 16 43.26 -15.30 -23.79
C THR A 16 41.81 -15.40 -24.24
N PRO A 17 40.88 -16.01 -23.48
CA PRO A 17 39.47 -15.78 -23.71
C PRO A 17 39.09 -14.47 -23.01
N SER A 18 39.04 -13.40 -23.81
CA SER A 18 38.15 -12.27 -23.56
C SER A 18 36.73 -12.72 -23.87
N ASN A 19 35.78 -12.45 -22.97
CA ASN A 19 34.39 -12.04 -23.26
C ASN A 19 33.56 -12.01 -21.98
N ASN A 20 33.82 -11.03 -21.12
CA ASN A 20 32.74 -10.43 -20.34
C ASN A 20 32.32 -9.19 -21.12
N ALA A 21 31.29 -9.33 -21.95
CA ALA A 21 30.57 -8.20 -22.50
C ALA A 21 29.79 -7.55 -21.36
N GLU A 22 30.43 -6.63 -20.64
CA GLU A 22 29.72 -5.66 -19.83
C GLU A 22 28.91 -4.79 -20.80
N THR A 23 27.59 -4.91 -20.74
CA THR A 23 26.65 -4.11 -21.50
C THR A 23 26.75 -2.66 -21.01
N HIS A 24 27.72 -1.91 -21.53
CA HIS A 24 27.82 -0.48 -21.32
C HIS A 24 26.70 0.17 -22.16
N LEU A 25 25.50 0.26 -21.57
CA LEU A 25 24.43 1.08 -22.12
C LEU A 25 24.89 2.53 -21.99
N ASP A 26 25.31 3.12 -23.11
CA ASP A 26 25.61 4.55 -23.18
C ASP A 26 24.30 5.32 -22.95
N PHE A 27 24.05 5.69 -21.70
CA PHE A 27 22.94 6.57 -21.33
C PHE A 27 23.15 7.96 -21.95
N SER A 28 22.06 8.60 -22.34
CA SER A 28 22.15 9.95 -22.88
C SER A 28 22.66 10.93 -21.80
N VAL A 29 23.16 12.10 -22.22
CA VAL A 29 23.59 13.14 -21.29
C VAL A 29 22.43 13.55 -20.38
N GLU A 30 21.21 13.65 -20.93
CA GLU A 30 20.02 14.00 -20.15
C GLU A 30 19.68 12.93 -19.11
N GLU A 31 19.82 11.63 -19.44
CA GLU A 31 19.58 10.55 -18.48
C GLU A 31 20.58 10.56 -17.32
N ARG A 32 21.85 10.89 -17.60
CA ARG A 32 22.88 11.02 -16.56
C ARG A 32 22.59 12.19 -15.62
N GLU A 33 22.25 13.37 -16.16
CA GLU A 33 21.89 14.54 -15.36
C GLU A 33 20.62 14.29 -14.52
N ALA A 34 19.62 13.61 -15.10
CA ALA A 34 18.44 13.21 -14.35
C ALA A 34 18.79 12.23 -13.23
N TYR A 35 19.67 11.26 -13.46
CA TYR A 35 20.13 10.34 -12.42
C TYR A 35 20.93 11.06 -11.32
N GLU A 36 21.75 12.06 -11.66
CA GLU A 36 22.45 12.89 -10.66
C GLU A 36 21.46 13.65 -9.77
N TYR A 37 20.35 14.14 -10.33
CA TYR A 37 19.29 14.77 -9.54
C TYR A 37 18.53 13.76 -8.65
N TRP A 38 18.09 12.65 -9.21
CA TRP A 38 17.20 11.70 -8.53
C TRP A 38 17.95 10.77 -7.58
N GLY A 39 19.10 10.26 -8.01
CA GLY A 39 19.82 9.17 -7.37
C GLY A 39 19.00 7.88 -7.30
N TYR A 40 19.50 6.92 -6.53
CA TYR A 40 18.75 5.70 -6.23
C TYR A 40 17.69 5.99 -5.16
N LEU A 41 16.44 5.58 -5.40
CA LEU A 41 15.28 6.01 -4.62
C LEU A 41 14.91 5.10 -3.44
N PHE A 42 15.66 4.01 -3.24
CA PHE A 42 15.44 3.05 -2.16
C PHE A 42 16.65 2.99 -1.24
N LYS A 43 16.38 2.86 0.06
CA LYS A 43 17.39 2.64 1.10
C LYS A 43 17.70 1.15 1.23
N PRO A 44 18.84 0.78 1.85
CA PRO A 44 19.19 -0.63 2.09
C PRO A 44 18.15 -1.41 2.88
N ASP A 45 17.39 -0.73 3.75
CA ASP A 45 16.29 -1.28 4.56
C ASP A 45 14.97 -1.44 3.79
N LYS A 46 15.00 -1.27 2.46
CA LYS A 46 13.84 -1.40 1.55
C LYS A 46 12.79 -0.31 1.74
N THR A 47 13.09 0.75 2.47
CA THR A 47 12.23 1.93 2.54
C THR A 47 12.58 2.94 1.46
N GLY A 48 11.62 3.78 1.07
CA GLY A 48 11.89 4.90 0.16
C GLY A 48 12.81 5.96 0.76
N THR A 49 13.62 6.59 -0.07
CA THR A 49 14.34 7.82 0.29
C THR A 49 13.37 8.97 0.53
N ASP A 50 13.84 10.06 1.14
CA ASP A 50 12.99 11.23 1.36
C ASP A 50 12.56 11.87 0.02
N LYS A 51 13.40 11.75 -1.02
CA LYS A 51 13.06 12.17 -2.38
C LYS A 51 11.90 11.35 -2.97
N LEU A 52 11.92 10.02 -2.82
CA LEU A 52 10.79 9.18 -3.22
C LEU A 52 9.52 9.55 -2.43
N LYS A 53 9.64 9.73 -1.11
CA LYS A 53 8.51 10.12 -0.25
C LYS A 53 7.92 11.46 -0.66
N ASN A 54 8.74 12.44 -1.02
CA ASN A 54 8.29 13.75 -1.48
C ASN A 54 7.61 13.67 -2.85
N LEU A 55 8.15 12.88 -3.80
CA LEU A 55 7.47 12.60 -5.07
C LEU A 55 6.09 12.00 -4.84
N LEU A 56 5.99 10.99 -3.98
CA LEU A 56 4.72 10.32 -3.67
C LEU A 56 3.72 11.24 -2.96
N ARG A 57 4.20 12.18 -2.12
CA ARG A 57 3.36 13.24 -1.53
C ARG A 57 2.84 14.22 -2.58
N GLY A 58 3.70 14.69 -3.48
CA GLY A 58 3.30 15.55 -4.58
C GLY A 58 2.26 14.89 -5.49
N LEU A 59 2.43 13.60 -5.79
CA LEU A 59 1.44 12.80 -6.54
C LEU A 59 0.12 12.70 -5.79
N LYS A 60 0.15 12.44 -4.48
CA LYS A 60 -1.06 12.39 -3.66
C LYS A 60 -1.81 13.72 -3.67
N ASP A 61 -1.10 14.84 -3.57
CA ASP A 61 -1.69 16.17 -3.63
C ASP A 61 -2.30 16.46 -5.01
N LEU A 62 -1.63 16.03 -6.08
CA LEU A 62 -2.16 16.09 -7.45
C LEU A 62 -3.46 15.29 -7.57
N MET A 63 -3.46 14.02 -7.14
CA MET A 63 -4.63 13.15 -7.21
C MET A 63 -5.83 13.75 -6.47
N ARG A 64 -5.62 14.32 -5.29
CA ARG A 64 -6.66 14.97 -4.49
C ARG A 64 -7.34 16.13 -5.23
N VAL A 65 -6.58 16.88 -6.03
CA VAL A 65 -7.10 18.03 -6.77
C VAL A 65 -7.74 17.62 -8.10
N HIS A 66 -7.16 16.62 -8.77
CA HIS A 66 -7.56 16.24 -10.12
C HIS A 66 -8.68 15.19 -10.18
N TYR A 67 -8.77 14.30 -9.18
CA TYR A 67 -9.70 13.17 -9.20
C TYR A 67 -10.69 13.29 -8.06
N GLU A 68 -11.99 13.39 -8.40
CA GLU A 68 -13.12 13.48 -7.47
C GLU A 68 -12.80 14.26 -6.18
N PRO A 69 -12.68 15.59 -6.26
CA PRO A 69 -12.35 16.41 -5.09
C PRO A 69 -13.28 16.11 -3.92
N SER A 70 -12.69 15.67 -2.82
CA SER A 70 -13.36 15.30 -1.59
C SER A 70 -12.92 16.24 -0.47
N ASP A 71 -13.80 16.47 0.51
CA ASP A 71 -13.44 17.14 1.76
C ASP A 71 -12.39 16.35 2.57
N CYS A 72 -12.17 15.08 2.23
CA CYS A 72 -11.15 14.25 2.84
C CYS A 72 -9.79 14.39 2.14
N ASN A 73 -8.74 14.47 2.96
CA ASN A 73 -7.36 14.50 2.48
C ASN A 73 -6.78 13.09 2.18
N ASP A 74 -7.54 12.02 2.42
CA ASP A 74 -7.07 10.65 2.21
C ASP A 74 -7.49 10.17 0.80
N LEU A 75 -6.67 9.32 0.17
CA LEU A 75 -6.90 8.86 -1.20
C LEU A 75 -7.91 7.71 -1.22
N THR A 76 -9.06 7.92 -1.86
CA THR A 76 -10.10 6.89 -1.99
C THR A 76 -9.72 5.85 -3.06
N PRO A 77 -10.34 4.66 -3.04
CA PRO A 77 -10.12 3.65 -4.08
C PRO A 77 -10.47 4.19 -5.48
N ILE A 78 -11.48 5.05 -5.60
CA ILE A 78 -11.86 5.66 -6.88
C ILE A 78 -10.73 6.55 -7.42
N GLN A 79 -10.14 7.40 -6.57
CA GLN A 79 -9.00 8.23 -6.96
C GLN A 79 -7.79 7.40 -7.38
N LEU A 80 -7.52 6.29 -6.68
CA LEU A 80 -6.44 5.36 -7.02
C LEU A 80 -6.68 4.69 -8.37
N ALA A 81 -7.90 4.20 -8.62
CA ALA A 81 -8.29 3.61 -9.89
C ALA A 81 -8.08 4.59 -11.06
N HIS A 82 -8.51 5.85 -10.89
CA HIS A 82 -8.30 6.91 -11.87
C HIS A 82 -6.81 7.18 -12.13
N PHE A 83 -5.99 7.25 -11.08
CA PHE A 83 -4.55 7.46 -11.22
C PHE A 83 -3.88 6.38 -12.06
N TYR A 84 -4.16 5.10 -11.81
CA TYR A 84 -3.57 4.03 -12.61
C TYR A 84 -4.09 4.01 -14.04
N ARG A 85 -5.38 4.28 -14.26
CA ARG A 85 -5.98 4.34 -15.61
C ARG A 85 -5.38 5.45 -16.47
N GLU A 86 -5.09 6.58 -15.87
CA GLU A 86 -4.43 7.71 -16.53
C GLU A 86 -2.97 7.41 -16.90
N LEU A 87 -2.38 6.34 -16.39
CA LEU A 87 -1.02 5.88 -16.68
C LEU A 87 -1.02 4.53 -17.40
N ASP A 88 -2.09 4.28 -18.17
CA ASP A 88 -2.34 3.06 -18.94
C ASP A 88 -2.33 1.74 -18.13
N GLY A 89 -2.48 1.83 -16.81
CA GLY A 89 -2.67 0.69 -15.90
C GLY A 89 -4.15 0.36 -15.68
N ASN A 90 -4.46 -0.90 -15.37
CA ASN A 90 -5.83 -1.30 -15.01
C ASN A 90 -5.90 -1.94 -13.62
N TYR A 91 -6.20 -1.10 -12.64
CA TYR A 91 -6.40 -1.50 -11.25
C TYR A 91 -7.87 -1.39 -10.82
N ASP A 92 -8.80 -1.24 -11.77
CA ASP A 92 -10.23 -1.09 -11.48
C ASP A 92 -10.77 -2.33 -10.77
N GLN A 93 -10.33 -3.54 -11.13
CA GLN A 93 -10.75 -4.76 -10.44
C GLN A 93 -10.36 -4.74 -8.95
N LEU A 94 -9.19 -4.19 -8.61
CA LEU A 94 -8.73 -4.08 -7.23
C LEU A 94 -9.46 -2.97 -6.47
N PHE A 95 -9.58 -1.78 -7.04
CA PHE A 95 -10.08 -0.63 -6.28
C PHE A 95 -11.59 -0.40 -6.41
N LEU A 96 -12.20 -0.80 -7.52
CA LEU A 96 -13.64 -0.63 -7.80
C LEU A 96 -14.40 -1.97 -7.75
N GLY A 97 -13.75 -3.06 -8.15
CA GLY A 97 -14.35 -4.40 -8.18
C GLY A 97 -14.24 -5.20 -6.88
N THR A 98 -13.43 -4.73 -5.92
CA THR A 98 -13.22 -5.42 -4.64
C THR A 98 -14.05 -4.77 -3.53
N PRO A 99 -14.73 -5.55 -2.67
CA PRO A 99 -15.48 -5.00 -1.53
C PRO A 99 -14.62 -4.10 -0.63
N SER A 100 -15.24 -3.06 -0.05
CA SER A 100 -14.52 -2.08 0.78
C SER A 100 -13.86 -2.71 2.01
N GLU A 101 -14.51 -3.68 2.66
CA GLU A 101 -13.90 -4.40 3.79
C GLU A 101 -12.64 -5.16 3.36
N SER A 102 -12.66 -5.75 2.16
CA SER A 102 -11.51 -6.47 1.60
C SER A 102 -10.34 -5.55 1.27
N ILE A 103 -10.62 -4.36 0.70
CA ILE A 103 -9.56 -3.34 0.47
C ILE A 103 -8.98 -2.85 1.80
N ALA A 104 -9.81 -2.58 2.80
CA ALA A 104 -9.37 -2.17 4.14
C ALA A 104 -8.46 -3.24 4.78
N PHE A 105 -8.83 -4.50 4.60
CA PHE A 105 -8.06 -5.64 5.05
C PHE A 105 -6.71 -5.78 4.34
N ILE A 106 -6.66 -5.58 3.01
CA ILE A 106 -5.41 -5.51 2.25
C ILE A 106 -4.52 -4.41 2.82
N TYR A 107 -5.04 -3.19 3.00
CA TYR A 107 -4.27 -2.09 3.57
C TYR A 107 -3.74 -2.41 4.97
N LYS A 108 -4.56 -2.99 5.85
CA LYS A 108 -4.13 -3.42 7.19
C LYS A 108 -3.01 -4.46 7.11
N SER A 109 -3.15 -5.45 6.24
CA SER A 109 -2.18 -6.54 6.07
C SER A 109 -0.83 -6.05 5.53
N LEU A 110 -0.86 -5.04 4.66
CA LEU A 110 0.33 -4.39 4.12
C LEU A 110 0.90 -3.29 5.05
N GLY A 111 0.25 -3.00 6.19
CA GLY A 111 0.64 -1.88 7.06
C GLY A 111 0.41 -0.50 6.44
N CYS A 112 -0.46 -0.42 5.42
CA CYS A 112 -0.87 0.84 4.80
C CYS A 112 -1.88 1.55 5.71
N LEU A 113 -1.45 2.67 6.28
CA LEU A 113 -2.29 3.50 7.14
C LEU A 113 -3.47 4.07 6.33
N HIS A 114 -4.69 3.82 6.78
CA HIS A 114 -5.91 4.27 6.10
C HIS A 114 -6.95 4.78 7.10
N SER A 115 -7.91 5.55 6.61
CA SER A 115 -9.17 5.85 7.28
C SER A 115 -10.31 5.09 6.62
N LEU A 116 -11.47 5.09 7.29
CA LEU A 116 -12.74 4.73 6.67
C LEU A 116 -13.52 6.02 6.41
N GLN A 117 -13.98 6.19 5.18
CA GLN A 117 -14.77 7.31 4.71
C GLN A 117 -16.24 6.90 4.53
N PRO A 118 -17.19 7.83 4.73
CA PRO A 118 -18.58 7.59 4.38
C PRO A 118 -18.74 7.33 2.89
N LEU A 119 -19.76 6.55 2.52
CA LEU A 119 -20.20 6.48 1.12
C LEU A 119 -20.79 7.84 0.70
N PRO A 120 -20.67 8.25 -0.59
CA PRO A 120 -21.16 9.56 -1.06
C PRO A 120 -22.64 9.83 -0.74
N GLN A 121 -23.48 8.80 -0.78
CA GLN A 121 -24.92 8.84 -0.49
C GLN A 121 -25.30 8.33 0.91
N SER A 122 -24.34 8.27 1.84
CA SER A 122 -24.57 7.79 3.20
C SER A 122 -25.34 8.79 4.06
N THR A 123 -25.96 8.30 5.14
CA THR A 123 -26.66 9.14 6.12
C THR A 123 -25.82 9.31 7.37
N ALA A 124 -26.21 10.25 8.25
CA ALA A 124 -25.52 10.45 9.53
C ALA A 124 -25.55 9.24 10.48
N PHE A 125 -26.33 8.19 10.17
CA PHE A 125 -26.50 6.99 10.99
C PHE A 125 -25.76 5.76 10.45
N THR A 126 -25.13 5.85 9.28
CA THR A 126 -24.41 4.73 8.66
C THR A 126 -22.93 4.81 8.97
N ASN A 127 -22.32 3.66 9.28
CA ASN A 127 -20.87 3.59 9.52
C ASN A 127 -20.09 3.90 8.23
N PRO A 128 -18.96 4.61 8.32
CA PRO A 128 -18.06 4.77 7.19
C PRO A 128 -17.41 3.44 6.83
N THR A 129 -17.35 3.13 5.54
CA THR A 129 -16.85 1.84 5.04
C THR A 129 -15.75 1.97 4.00
N VAL A 130 -15.64 3.10 3.29
CA VAL A 130 -14.72 3.26 2.15
C VAL A 130 -13.28 3.45 2.65
N PRO A 131 -12.35 2.51 2.41
CA PRO A 131 -10.98 2.64 2.91
C PRO A 131 -10.19 3.65 2.08
N ALA A 132 -9.77 4.75 2.70
CA ALA A 132 -8.97 5.79 2.05
C ALA A 132 -7.56 5.84 2.62
N LEU A 133 -6.55 5.78 1.75
CA LEU A 133 -5.14 5.79 2.15
C LEU A 133 -4.74 7.17 2.68
N LYS A 134 -4.19 7.19 3.90
CA LYS A 134 -3.46 8.35 4.40
C LYS A 134 -2.16 8.52 3.60
N THR A 135 -1.55 9.70 3.70
CA THR A 135 -0.26 9.99 3.03
C THR A 135 0.77 8.88 3.27
N GLU A 136 0.99 8.50 4.53
CA GLU A 136 1.97 7.45 4.86
C GLU A 136 1.53 6.05 4.39
N GLY A 137 0.22 5.80 4.33
CA GLY A 137 -0.32 4.56 3.74
C GLY A 137 -0.11 4.49 2.23
N TRP A 138 -0.28 5.60 1.52
CA TRP A 138 0.01 5.71 0.09
C TRP A 138 1.50 5.52 -0.21
N ILE A 139 2.36 6.14 0.59
CA ILE A 139 3.82 5.94 0.49
C ILE A 139 4.16 4.47 0.70
N MET A 140 3.60 3.84 1.74
CA MET A 140 3.81 2.41 2.01
C MET A 140 3.32 1.55 0.85
N TRP A 141 2.11 1.81 0.36
CA TRP A 141 1.50 1.11 -0.77
C TRP A 141 2.43 1.12 -1.98
N GLN A 142 2.84 2.31 -2.45
CA GLN A 142 3.71 2.45 -3.62
C GLN A 142 5.09 1.83 -3.41
N THR A 143 5.65 1.95 -2.20
CA THR A 143 6.96 1.34 -1.88
C THR A 143 6.89 -0.18 -2.01
N ILE A 144 5.84 -0.81 -1.46
CA ILE A 144 5.63 -2.27 -1.55
C ILE A 144 5.40 -2.67 -3.01
N GLN A 145 4.51 -1.98 -3.72
CA GLN A 145 4.18 -2.28 -5.10
C GLN A 145 5.43 -2.25 -6.00
N ILE A 146 6.29 -1.24 -5.87
CA ILE A 146 7.56 -1.16 -6.61
C ILE A 146 8.52 -2.30 -6.26
N LEU A 147 8.57 -2.73 -5.00
CA LEU A 147 9.42 -3.86 -4.61
C LEU A 147 8.89 -5.21 -5.12
N LEU A 148 7.58 -5.34 -5.35
CA LEU A 148 6.97 -6.56 -5.87
C LEU A 148 6.99 -6.62 -7.41
N GLY A 149 6.76 -5.49 -8.07
CA GLY A 149 6.68 -5.36 -9.53
C GLY A 149 7.37 -4.08 -10.01
N PRO A 150 8.71 -3.99 -9.93
CA PRO A 150 9.40 -2.73 -10.19
C PRO A 150 9.26 -2.24 -11.62
N GLU A 151 9.14 -3.13 -12.59
CA GLU A 151 9.02 -2.73 -14.00
C GLU A 151 7.73 -1.94 -14.23
N GLU A 152 6.59 -2.50 -13.82
CA GLU A 152 5.28 -1.86 -13.96
C GLU A 152 5.17 -0.59 -13.09
N HIS A 153 5.45 -0.72 -11.79
CA HIS A 153 5.19 0.38 -10.86
C HIS A 153 6.19 1.53 -10.95
N SER A 154 7.45 1.28 -11.34
CA SER A 154 8.34 2.37 -11.70
C SER A 154 7.91 3.04 -13.01
N GLY A 155 7.37 2.27 -13.96
CA GLY A 155 6.75 2.78 -15.18
C GLY A 155 5.70 3.85 -14.89
N PHE A 156 4.74 3.55 -14.02
CA PHE A 156 3.72 4.51 -13.60
C PHE A 156 4.30 5.81 -13.01
N LEU A 157 5.30 5.72 -12.12
CA LEU A 157 5.90 6.93 -11.55
C LEU A 157 6.68 7.75 -12.59
N ARG A 158 7.36 7.07 -13.50
CA ARG A 158 8.14 7.70 -14.59
C ARG A 158 7.21 8.41 -15.57
N GLU A 159 6.12 7.76 -15.96
CA GLU A 159 5.12 8.39 -16.82
C GLU A 159 4.41 9.54 -16.10
N ALA A 160 4.10 9.40 -14.81
CA ALA A 160 3.47 10.45 -14.04
C ALA A 160 4.31 11.73 -13.98
N VAL A 161 5.63 11.63 -13.75
CA VAL A 161 6.51 12.82 -13.76
C VAL A 161 6.61 13.44 -15.15
N GLN A 162 6.55 12.65 -16.22
CA GLN A 162 6.54 13.17 -17.59
C GLN A 162 5.23 13.91 -17.86
N LYS A 163 4.11 13.28 -17.55
CA LYS A 163 2.75 13.75 -17.84
C LYS A 163 2.37 14.99 -17.04
N TRP A 164 2.72 15.06 -15.75
CA TRP A 164 2.26 16.14 -14.86
C TRP A 164 3.38 16.96 -14.23
N ASN A 165 3.10 18.22 -13.92
CA ASN A 165 4.02 19.09 -13.18
C ASN A 165 3.84 18.83 -11.68
N ILE A 166 4.51 17.81 -11.17
CA ILE A 166 4.39 17.40 -9.77
C ILE A 166 5.25 18.33 -8.91
N THR A 167 4.63 19.01 -7.95
CA THR A 167 5.32 19.89 -7.00
C THR A 167 6.00 19.07 -5.89
N ASP A 168 7.25 19.36 -5.60
CA ASP A 168 7.95 18.88 -4.42
C ASP A 168 7.45 19.65 -3.19
N PRO A 169 6.77 19.01 -2.22
CA PRO A 169 6.24 19.70 -1.05
C PRO A 169 7.33 20.29 -0.14
N SER A 170 8.58 19.86 -0.27
CA SER A 170 9.69 20.36 0.55
C SER A 170 10.32 21.64 0.00
N THR A 171 10.28 21.85 -1.32
CA THR A 171 10.91 23.02 -1.98
C THR A 171 9.89 23.96 -2.62
N GLY A 172 8.70 23.48 -2.97
CA GLY A 172 7.69 24.22 -3.74
C GLY A 172 7.93 24.22 -5.26
N GLU A 173 9.05 23.65 -5.72
CA GLU A 173 9.43 23.57 -7.13
C GLU A 173 8.89 22.30 -7.79
N PHE A 174 8.84 22.26 -9.12
CA PHE A 174 8.46 21.05 -9.85
C PHE A 174 9.61 20.04 -9.91
N PHE A 175 9.28 18.76 -9.81
CA PHE A 175 10.22 17.68 -10.10
C PHE A 175 10.62 17.66 -11.58
N PRO A 176 11.85 17.24 -11.92
CA PRO A 176 12.25 17.03 -13.30
C PRO A 176 11.36 16.03 -14.02
N LYS A 177 11.08 16.29 -15.30
CA LYS A 177 10.23 15.44 -16.16
C LYS A 177 10.83 14.08 -16.48
N LEU A 178 12.16 13.97 -16.45
CA LEU A 178 12.85 12.73 -16.71
C LEU A 178 13.16 12.03 -15.40
N LEU A 179 12.61 10.83 -15.21
CA LEU A 179 12.93 9.92 -14.12
C LEU A 179 13.52 8.62 -14.69
N PRO A 180 14.83 8.39 -14.55
CA PRO A 180 15.48 7.20 -15.10
C PRO A 180 15.02 5.89 -14.45
N ARG A 181 14.97 4.81 -15.24
CA ARG A 181 14.63 3.46 -14.75
C ARG A 181 15.59 2.96 -13.65
N GLN A 182 16.84 3.39 -13.72
CA GLN A 182 17.93 3.03 -12.82
C GLN A 182 17.76 3.58 -11.40
N CYS A 183 16.88 4.57 -11.20
CA CYS A 183 16.53 5.09 -9.89
C CYS A 183 15.76 4.07 -9.03
N PHE A 184 15.29 2.97 -9.63
CA PHE A 184 14.45 1.94 -9.02
C PHE A 184 15.12 0.56 -9.04
N PRO A 185 14.68 -0.38 -8.18
CA PRO A 185 15.09 -1.79 -8.27
C PRO A 185 14.83 -2.35 -9.67
N LEU A 186 15.76 -3.12 -10.24
CA LEU A 186 15.56 -3.73 -11.57
C LEU A 186 14.69 -4.99 -11.49
N GLU A 187 14.83 -5.77 -10.41
CA GLU A 187 14.10 -7.01 -10.19
C GLU A 187 13.27 -6.95 -8.91
N PRO A 188 12.19 -7.75 -8.79
CA PRO A 188 11.44 -7.90 -7.55
C PRO A 188 12.33 -8.26 -6.36
N ASP A 189 12.05 -7.67 -5.20
CA ASP A 189 12.76 -8.00 -3.98
C ASP A 189 12.31 -9.37 -3.45
N LYS A 190 13.25 -10.32 -3.40
CA LYS A 190 12.98 -11.72 -3.03
C LYS A 190 12.34 -11.85 -1.65
N HIS A 191 12.73 -11.02 -0.68
CA HIS A 191 12.17 -11.08 0.66
C HIS A 191 10.75 -10.52 0.69
N MET A 192 10.51 -9.41 -0.02
CA MET A 192 9.17 -8.84 -0.13
C MET A 192 8.21 -9.77 -0.87
N VAL A 193 8.66 -10.42 -1.94
CA VAL A 193 7.86 -11.42 -2.68
C VAL A 193 7.49 -12.60 -1.79
N ALA A 194 8.46 -13.17 -1.07
CA ALA A 194 8.20 -14.28 -0.15
C ALA A 194 7.24 -13.88 1.00
N TRP A 195 7.44 -12.69 1.56
CA TRP A 195 6.54 -12.13 2.57
C TRP A 195 5.12 -11.94 2.01
N TYR A 196 5.00 -11.34 0.83
CA TYR A 196 3.71 -11.10 0.17
C TYR A 196 2.97 -12.42 -0.09
N HIS A 197 3.64 -13.44 -0.64
CA HIS A 197 3.03 -14.76 -0.81
C HIS A 197 2.55 -15.37 0.50
N GLY A 198 3.34 -15.26 1.58
CA GLY A 198 2.95 -15.75 2.90
C GLY A 198 1.75 -15.01 3.49
N VAL A 199 1.67 -13.69 3.27
CA VAL A 199 0.48 -12.89 3.64
C VAL A 199 -0.70 -13.33 2.78
N SER A 200 -0.60 -13.32 1.45
CA SER A 200 -1.67 -13.69 0.52
C SER A 200 -2.25 -15.08 0.80
N GLU A 201 -1.41 -16.07 1.11
CA GLU A 201 -1.87 -17.43 1.45
C GLU A 201 -2.65 -17.44 2.76
N ARG A 202 -2.19 -16.71 3.78
CA ARG A 202 -2.92 -16.56 5.04
C ARG A 202 -4.26 -15.86 4.81
N LEU A 203 -4.28 -14.77 4.04
CA LEU A 203 -5.50 -14.03 3.73
C LEU A 203 -6.51 -14.88 2.96
N ARG A 204 -6.03 -15.68 2.00
CA ARG A 204 -6.88 -16.61 1.24
C ARG A 204 -7.53 -17.62 2.17
N LYS A 205 -6.76 -18.21 3.08
CA LYS A 205 -7.26 -19.18 4.06
C LYS A 205 -8.28 -18.57 5.03
N GLU A 206 -7.99 -17.37 5.56
CA GLU A 206 -8.92 -16.66 6.44
C GLU A 206 -10.23 -16.30 5.72
N ALA A 207 -10.17 -15.89 4.45
CA ALA A 207 -11.35 -15.61 3.64
C ALA A 207 -12.20 -16.88 3.37
N GLU A 208 -11.56 -18.01 3.06
CA GLU A 208 -12.22 -19.31 2.89
C GLU A 208 -12.88 -19.78 4.19
N GLU A 209 -12.21 -19.61 5.35
CA GLU A 209 -12.75 -19.94 6.67
C GLU A 209 -13.95 -19.06 7.03
N GLU A 210 -13.91 -17.75 6.77
CA GLU A 210 -15.05 -16.85 6.98
C GLU A 210 -16.23 -17.19 6.06
N GLU A 211 -15.99 -17.54 4.80
CA GLU A 211 -17.05 -17.95 3.88
C GLU A 211 -17.71 -19.25 4.34
N GLN A 212 -16.92 -20.22 4.80
CA GLN A 212 -17.43 -21.45 5.42
C GLN A 212 -18.25 -21.14 6.67
N GLN A 213 -17.77 -20.25 7.55
CA GLN A 213 -18.51 -19.85 8.74
C GLN A 213 -19.83 -19.17 8.38
N ARG A 214 -19.84 -18.26 7.38
CA ARG A 214 -21.06 -17.62 6.88
C ARG A 214 -22.03 -18.63 6.30
N HIS A 215 -21.55 -19.62 5.54
CA HIS A 215 -22.39 -20.68 5.00
C HIS A 215 -23.00 -21.55 6.11
N VAL A 216 -22.19 -21.95 7.11
CA VAL A 216 -22.65 -22.71 8.27
C VAL A 216 -23.65 -21.90 9.10
N GLU A 217 -23.39 -20.61 9.33
CA GLU A 217 -24.30 -19.73 10.07
C GLU A 217 -25.63 -19.54 9.32
N ALA A 218 -25.59 -19.38 8.00
CA ALA A 218 -26.78 -19.29 7.15
C ALA A 218 -27.60 -20.60 7.19
N GLU A 219 -26.94 -21.75 7.11
CA GLU A 219 -27.59 -23.07 7.23
C GLU A 219 -28.21 -23.26 8.62
N GLN A 220 -27.46 -22.92 9.67
CA GLN A 220 -27.98 -22.94 11.05
C GLN A 220 -29.13 -21.96 11.26
N ALA A 221 -29.08 -20.77 10.66
CA ALA A 221 -30.16 -19.79 10.70
C ALA A 221 -31.42 -20.30 9.99
N GLU A 222 -31.27 -21.01 8.86
CA GLU A 222 -32.39 -21.63 8.15
C GLU A 222 -32.98 -22.79 8.96
N VAL A 223 -32.15 -23.64 9.55
CA VAL A 223 -32.61 -24.70 10.47
C VAL A 223 -33.34 -24.09 11.67
N ARG A 224 -32.79 -23.02 12.27
CA ARG A 224 -33.45 -22.27 13.35
C ARG A 224 -34.78 -21.67 12.88
N ARG A 225 -34.87 -21.09 11.67
CA ARG A 225 -36.14 -20.59 11.10
C ARG A 225 -37.17 -21.70 10.92
N ILE A 226 -36.78 -22.86 10.40
CA ILE A 226 -37.68 -24.02 10.25
C ILE A 226 -38.16 -24.52 11.62
N GLN A 227 -37.27 -24.55 12.62
CA GLN A 227 -37.61 -24.92 14.00
C GLN A 227 -38.50 -23.89 14.70
N TYR A 228 -38.26 -22.58 14.51
CA TYR A 228 -39.11 -21.49 15.02
C TYR A 228 -40.50 -21.49 14.36
N ARG A 229 -40.59 -21.79 13.07
CA ARG A 229 -41.88 -21.97 12.37
C ARG A 229 -42.69 -23.15 12.94
N LYS A 230 -42.03 -24.11 13.60
CA LYS A 230 -42.63 -25.26 14.28
C LYS A 230 -42.90 -25.00 15.78
N ARG A 231 -42.33 -23.93 16.37
CA ARG A 231 -42.39 -23.60 17.80
C ARG A 231 -42.85 -22.15 18.00
N ARG A 232 -44.05 -21.83 17.51
CA ARG A 232 -44.71 -20.56 17.87
C ARG A 232 -45.59 -20.80 19.09
N GLU A 233 -44.94 -20.84 20.26
CA GLU A 233 -45.46 -20.47 21.58
C GLU A 233 -44.23 -20.22 22.48
N ASP A 234 -44.17 -18.98 22.97
CA ASP A 234 -43.38 -18.42 24.07
C ASP A 234 -41.88 -18.02 23.92
N ALA A 235 -41.73 -16.68 24.01
CA ALA A 235 -40.79 -15.86 24.79
C ALA A 235 -39.27 -15.82 24.47
N ASP A 236 -38.94 -14.70 23.83
CA ASP A 236 -37.91 -13.66 24.06
C ASP A 236 -36.45 -13.99 24.44
N ASP A 237 -35.59 -13.26 23.71
CA ASP A 237 -34.16 -13.49 23.51
C ASP A 237 -33.26 -12.74 24.50
N ASN A 238 -32.09 -13.36 24.73
CA ASN A 238 -31.01 -12.89 25.58
C ASN A 238 -30.06 -11.95 24.79
N GLU A 239 -29.71 -10.81 25.39
CA GLU A 239 -28.98 -9.70 24.76
C GLU A 239 -27.46 -9.94 24.74
N SER A 240 -26.86 -9.81 23.55
CA SER A 240 -25.41 -9.93 23.30
C SER A 240 -24.65 -8.69 23.79
N VAL A 241 -23.49 -8.93 24.41
CA VAL A 241 -22.63 -7.91 25.02
C VAL A 241 -22.06 -6.98 23.96
N ASP A 242 -22.55 -5.74 23.93
CA ASP A 242 -22.22 -4.73 22.93
C ASP A 242 -21.19 -3.70 23.47
N SER A 243 -20.36 -3.20 22.57
CA SER A 243 -19.46 -2.04 22.75
C SER A 243 -20.22 -0.74 23.09
N ARG A 244 -21.55 -0.81 23.24
CA ARG A 244 -22.47 0.23 23.71
C ARG A 244 -22.25 0.68 25.15
N GLY A 245 -21.52 -0.05 25.99
CA GLY A 245 -21.36 0.28 27.42
C GLY A 245 -20.97 1.74 27.70
N PRO A 246 -19.84 2.24 27.16
CA PRO A 246 -19.41 3.62 27.35
C PRO A 246 -20.32 4.66 26.66
N ALA A 247 -20.86 4.34 25.48
CA ALA A 247 -21.77 5.24 24.76
C ALA A 247 -23.13 5.38 25.48
N MET A 248 -23.66 4.29 26.03
CA MET A 248 -24.86 4.29 26.86
C MET A 248 -24.67 5.09 28.14
N ALA A 249 -23.47 5.04 28.74
CA ALA A 249 -23.14 5.89 29.90
C ALA A 249 -23.19 7.39 29.55
N TYR A 250 -22.74 7.78 28.34
CA TYR A 250 -22.89 9.15 27.85
C TYR A 250 -24.38 9.53 27.72
N PHE A 251 -25.24 8.70 27.12
CA PHE A 251 -26.67 9.04 27.02
C PHE A 251 -27.39 9.08 28.37
N ARG A 252 -26.94 8.30 29.35
CA ARG A 252 -27.44 8.35 30.74
C ARG A 252 -26.98 9.61 31.48
N ASN A 253 -25.81 10.17 31.15
CA ASN A 253 -25.28 11.40 31.74
C ASN A 253 -24.50 12.23 30.71
N PRO A 254 -25.17 12.99 29.82
CA PRO A 254 -24.59 13.59 28.61
C PRO A 254 -23.51 14.65 28.84
N LEU A 255 -23.26 15.02 30.09
CA LEU A 255 -22.23 15.99 30.48
C LEU A 255 -21.43 15.52 31.70
N TYR A 256 -21.52 14.24 32.06
CA TYR A 256 -20.87 13.66 33.26
C TYR A 256 -21.10 14.53 34.52
N ARG A 257 -22.31 15.12 34.67
CA ARG A 257 -22.60 16.19 35.65
C ARG A 257 -22.49 15.77 37.12
N GLN A 258 -22.43 14.47 37.40
CA GLN A 258 -22.47 13.93 38.77
C GLN A 258 -21.12 13.36 39.25
N ASP A 259 -20.22 12.95 38.35
CA ASP A 259 -18.97 12.26 38.73
C ASP A 259 -17.69 12.92 38.18
N GLY A 260 -17.75 14.21 37.84
CA GLY A 260 -16.59 14.97 37.40
C GLY A 260 -16.14 14.62 35.98
N ARG A 261 -15.68 15.64 35.26
CA ARG A 261 -15.07 15.47 33.94
C ARG A 261 -13.88 14.49 34.06
N PRO A 262 -13.69 13.51 33.16
CA PRO A 262 -12.51 12.65 33.19
C PRO A 262 -11.23 13.49 33.19
N THR A 263 -10.49 13.49 34.29
CA THR A 263 -9.24 14.25 34.42
C THR A 263 -8.17 13.54 33.59
N ILE A 264 -7.64 14.21 32.56
CA ILE A 264 -6.47 13.74 31.80
C ILE A 264 -5.27 13.74 32.74
N VAL A 265 -4.87 12.57 33.23
CA VAL A 265 -3.65 12.43 34.05
C VAL A 265 -2.46 12.28 33.12
N GLN A 266 -1.73 13.38 32.87
CA GLN A 266 -0.37 13.31 32.31
C GLN A 266 0.54 12.67 33.36
N ARG A 267 0.99 11.43 33.11
CA ARG A 267 2.04 10.79 33.91
C ARG A 267 3.40 11.40 33.57
N GLY A 268 3.76 12.48 34.27
CA GLY A 268 5.13 13.00 34.33
C GLY A 268 6.00 12.14 35.26
N GLY A 269 7.21 11.80 34.80
CA GLY A 269 8.12 10.85 35.43
C GLY A 269 8.70 11.27 36.79
N LYS A 270 9.13 10.23 37.53
CA LYS A 270 9.76 10.22 38.86
C LYS A 270 10.88 11.26 39.04
N ARG A 271 10.97 11.83 40.25
CA ARG A 271 12.26 12.02 40.94
C ARG A 271 12.16 11.57 42.41
N PRO A 272 13.20 10.92 42.98
CA PRO A 272 13.16 10.38 44.34
C PRO A 272 13.41 11.47 45.39
N GLN A 273 12.81 11.26 46.56
CA GLN A 273 12.96 12.03 47.79
C GLN A 273 14.42 11.96 48.28
N LEU A 274 14.96 13.10 48.69
CA LEU A 274 16.13 13.21 49.56
C LEU A 274 15.74 14.09 50.75
N SER A 275 15.92 13.57 51.95
CA SER A 275 15.91 14.32 53.20
C SER A 275 16.78 13.57 54.23
N PRO A 276 17.35 14.29 55.20
CA PRO A 276 18.75 14.19 55.64
C PRO A 276 19.08 12.97 56.50
#